data_AF-A0AAP0B653-F1
#
_entry.id   AF-A0AAP0B653-F1
#
_cell.length_a   1.000
_cell.length_b   1.000
_cell.length_c   1.000
_cell.angle_alpha   90.00
_cell.angle_beta   90.00
_cell.angle_gamma   90.00
#
_symmetry.space_group_name_H-M   'P 1'
#
loop_
_entity.id
_entity.type
_entity.pdbx_description
1 polymer ?
#
loop_
_entity_poly.entity_id
_entity_poly.type
_entity_poly.pdbx_seq_one_letter_code
_entity_poly.pdbx_strand_id
1 'polypeptide(L)' 'MTAQKFREWIKSIDQNGDGRISWQELRDALRVLGMRCTRWKAWRALVNADLNHNNHIDGDLEVDELMKYAAKCWGITDA' A
#
# COMPACT_ATOMS: atom_id res chain seq x y z
N MET A 1 -13.95 -1.02 -2.90
CA MET A 1 -13.16 -2.18 -2.42
C MET A 1 -13.21 -2.10 -0.92
N THR A 2 -13.89 -3.04 -0.26
CA THR A 2 -14.08 -3.05 1.20
C THR A 2 -12.74 -3.04 1.94
N ALA A 3 -12.68 -2.47 3.14
CA ALA A 3 -11.47 -2.48 3.99
C ALA A 3 -10.87 -3.89 4.17
N GLN A 4 -11.73 -4.91 4.29
CA GLN A 4 -11.31 -6.31 4.40
C GLN A 4 -10.58 -6.80 3.13
N LYS A 5 -11.17 -6.59 1.94
CA LYS A 5 -10.51 -6.87 0.66
C LYS A 5 -9.21 -6.09 0.47
N PHE A 6 -9.10 -4.87 1.00
CA PHE A 6 -7.85 -4.12 0.93
C PHE A 6 -6.78 -4.73 1.84
N ARG A 7 -7.16 -5.21 3.02
CA ARG A 7 -6.26 -5.92 3.93
C ARG A 7 -5.81 -7.27 3.35
N GLU A 8 -6.70 -8.00 2.70
CA GLU A 8 -6.38 -9.21 1.94
C GLU A 8 -5.48 -8.90 0.73
N TRP A 9 -5.77 -7.82 0.03
CA TRP A 9 -4.93 -7.35 -1.07
C TRP A 9 -3.54 -7.02 -0.57
N ILE A 10 -3.39 -6.24 0.51
CA ILE A 10 -2.09 -5.96 1.14
C ILE A 10 -1.34 -7.25 1.47
N LYS A 11 -2.00 -8.25 2.06
CA LYS A 11 -1.39 -9.55 2.33
C LYS A 11 -0.95 -10.29 1.07
N SER A 12 -1.61 -10.05 -0.07
CA SER A 12 -1.20 -10.61 -1.37
C SER A 12 -0.06 -9.84 -2.04
N ILE A 13 0.24 -8.63 -1.58
CA ILE A 13 1.36 -7.80 -2.09
C ILE A 13 2.68 -8.27 -1.51
N ASP A 14 2.70 -8.65 -0.24
CA ASP A 14 3.85 -9.24 0.45
C ASP A 14 4.23 -10.57 -0.22
N GLN A 15 5.18 -10.51 -1.16
CA GLN A 15 5.59 -11.65 -1.98
C GLN A 15 6.71 -12.43 -1.31
N ASN A 16 7.55 -11.74 -0.53
CA ASN A 16 8.67 -12.35 0.16
C ASN A 16 8.25 -12.95 1.53
N GLY A 17 7.05 -12.64 2.01
CA GLY A 17 6.48 -13.15 3.25
C GLY A 17 7.15 -12.59 4.50
N ASP A 18 7.77 -11.41 4.40
CA ASP A 18 8.48 -10.78 5.52
C ASP A 18 7.53 -10.02 6.47
N GLY A 19 6.24 -9.94 6.12
CA GLY A 19 5.21 -9.24 6.89
C GLY A 19 5.26 -7.73 6.75
N ARG A 20 6.02 -7.22 5.76
CA ARG A 20 6.21 -5.81 5.46
C ARG A 20 5.93 -5.58 3.98
N ILE A 21 5.63 -4.33 3.64
CA ILE A 21 5.44 -3.96 2.23
C ILE A 21 6.59 -3.05 1.83
N SER A 22 7.45 -3.55 0.95
CA SER A 22 8.47 -2.72 0.34
C SER A 22 7.88 -1.80 -0.72
N TRP A 23 8.59 -0.71 -1.03
CA TRP A 23 8.25 0.16 -2.15
C TRP A 23 8.08 -0.59 -3.49
N GLN A 24 8.88 -1.63 -3.71
CA GLN A 24 8.87 -2.39 -4.96
C GLN A 24 7.59 -3.22 -5.07
N GLU A 25 7.22 -3.91 -3.99
CA GLU A 25 6.00 -4.71 -3.93
C GLU A 25 4.76 -3.82 -4.08
N LEU A 26 4.73 -2.67 -3.40
CA LEU A 26 3.63 -1.70 -3.55
C LEU A 26 3.52 -1.20 -5.00
N ARG A 27 4.65 -0.89 -5.65
CA ARG A 27 4.68 -0.46 -7.05
C ARG A 27 4.15 -1.53 -8.00
N ASP A 28 4.55 -2.77 -7.78
CA ASP A 28 4.18 -3.89 -8.65
C ASP A 28 2.71 -4.27 -8.44
N ALA A 29 2.22 -4.19 -7.20
CA ALA A 29 0.80 -4.32 -6.89
C ALA A 29 -0.06 -3.23 -7.56
N LEU A 30 0.39 -1.98 -7.55
CA LEU A 30 -0.29 -0.90 -8.27
C LEU A 30 -0.28 -1.11 -9.79
N ARG A 31 0.74 -1.79 -10.32
CA ARG A 31 0.79 -2.16 -11.73
C ARG A 31 -0.23 -3.25 -12.05
N VAL A 32 -0.39 -4.23 -11.17
CA VAL A 32 -1.44 -5.27 -11.30
C VAL A 32 -2.84 -4.65 -11.25
N LEU A 33 -3.06 -3.62 -10.43
CA LEU A 33 -4.30 -2.84 -10.42
C LEU A 33 -4.52 -1.96 -11.66
N GLY A 34 -3.61 -1.99 -12.64
CA GLY A 34 -3.73 -1.20 -13.88
C GLY A 34 -3.51 0.30 -13.67
N MET A 35 -2.94 0.73 -12.54
CA MET A 35 -2.70 2.15 -12.29
C MET A 35 -1.57 2.68 -13.17
N ARG A 36 -1.70 3.94 -13.57
CA ARG A 36 -0.64 4.69 -14.25
C ARG A 36 0.25 5.38 -13.21
N CYS A 37 1.50 5.68 -13.61
CA CYS A 37 2.48 6.35 -12.76
C CYS A 37 2.76 5.61 -11.43
N THR A 38 2.77 4.27 -11.46
CA THR A 38 2.89 3.42 -10.26
C THR A 38 4.14 3.72 -9.44
N ARG A 39 5.27 4.04 -10.09
CA ARG A 39 6.52 4.43 -9.42
C ARG A 39 6.32 5.63 -8.48
N TRP A 40 5.69 6.69 -8.97
CA TRP A 40 5.46 7.90 -8.20
C TRP A 40 4.36 7.72 -7.15
N LYS A 41 3.29 6.99 -7.49
CA LYS A 41 2.19 6.68 -6.56
C LYS A 41 2.66 5.81 -5.39
N ALA A 42 3.44 4.76 -5.66
CA ALA A 42 4.02 3.91 -4.63
C ALA A 42 4.96 4.71 -3.73
N TRP A 43 5.80 5.56 -4.32
CA TRP A 43 6.72 6.39 -3.54
C TRP A 43 5.97 7.36 -2.62
N ARG A 44 4.96 8.06 -3.13
CA ARG A 44 4.13 8.94 -2.30
C ARG A 44 3.37 8.21 -1.20
N ALA A 45 2.82 7.03 -1.52
CA ALA A 45 2.12 6.21 -0.55
C ALA A 45 3.05 5.73 0.57
N LEU A 46 4.25 5.26 0.20
CA LEU A 46 5.30 4.88 1.14
C LEU A 46 5.66 6.05 2.04
N VAL A 47 6.05 7.21 1.48
CA VAL A 47 6.47 8.38 2.27
C VAL A 47 5.38 8.87 3.22
N ASN A 48 4.10 8.66 2.89
CA ASN A 48 2.99 9.06 3.75
C ASN A 48 2.64 8.01 4.81
N ALA A 49 2.96 6.73 4.57
CA ALA A 49 2.62 5.62 5.46
C ALA A 49 3.77 5.18 6.37
N ASP A 50 5.01 5.33 5.91
CA ASP A 50 6.26 5.01 6.61
C ASP A 50 6.53 6.05 7.71
N LEU A 51 6.02 5.77 8.91
CA LEU A 51 6.12 6.65 10.08
C LEU A 51 7.46 6.47 10.79
N ASN A 52 8.06 5.28 10.69
CA ASN A 52 9.32 4.94 11.34
C ASN A 52 10.56 5.23 10.45
N HIS A 53 10.34 5.61 9.18
CA HIS A 53 11.35 5.92 8.16
C HIS A 53 12.30 4.76 7.83
N ASN A 54 11.80 3.53 7.88
CA ASN A 54 12.59 2.35 7.54
C ASN A 54 12.47 1.92 6.07
N ASN A 55 11.77 2.71 5.23
CA ASN A 55 11.48 2.46 3.82
C ASN A 55 10.61 1.22 3.55
N HIS A 56 9.90 0.72 4.56
CA HIS A 56 8.91 -0.33 4.48
C HIS A 56 7.62 0.17 5.14
N ILE A 57 6.51 -0.48 4.82
CA ILE A 57 5.25 -0.29 5.52
C ILE A 57 5.06 -1.52 6.38
N ASP A 58 5.26 -1.38 7.69
CA ASP A 58 5.17 -2.47 8.64
C ASP A 58 4.36 -2.13 9.88
N GLY A 59 3.72 -3.16 10.44
CA GLY A 59 2.81 -3.02 11.57
C GLY A 59 1.45 -2.41 11.20
N ASP A 60 0.51 -2.50 12.14
CA ASP A 60 -0.87 -2.10 11.89
C ASP A 60 -1.03 -0.59 11.65
N LEU A 61 -0.21 0.25 12.30
CA LEU A 61 -0.33 1.72 12.19
C LEU A 61 0.03 2.23 10.79
N GLU A 62 1.14 1.76 10.22
CA GLU A 62 1.59 2.18 8.89
C GLU A 62 0.68 1.60 7.80
N VAL A 63 0.19 0.38 7.99
CA VAL A 63 -0.83 -0.24 7.12
C VAL A 63 -2.13 0.56 7.14
N ASP A 64 -2.57 1.03 8.30
CA ASP A 64 -3.75 1.88 8.42
C ASP A 64 -3.55 3.24 7.73
N GLU A 65 -2.37 3.85 7.83
CA GLU A 65 -2.05 5.08 7.09
C GLU A 65 -2.01 4.85 5.56
N LEU A 66 -1.48 3.71 5.11
CA LEU A 66 -1.55 3.31 3.71
C LEU A 66 -3.01 3.14 3.25
N MET A 67 -3.88 2.54 4.07
CA MET A 67 -5.32 2.42 3.79
C MET A 67 -5.97 3.79 3.63
N LYS A 68 -5.73 4.70 4.58
CA LYS A 68 -6.25 6.08 4.51
C LYS A 68 -5.73 6.82 3.28
N TYR A 69 -4.46 6.63 2.93
CA TYR A 69 -3.88 7.23 1.75
C TYR A 69 -4.50 6.67 0.46
N ALA A 70 -4.64 5.34 0.35
CA ALA A 70 -5.27 4.69 -0.79
C ALA A 70 -6.73 5.10 -0.96
N ALA A 71 -7.47 5.22 0.14
CA ALA A 71 -8.82 5.76 0.18
C ALA A 71 -8.89 7.17 -0.41
N LYS A 72 -8.05 8.07 0.11
CA LYS A 72 -8.02 9.49 -0.27
C LYS A 72 -7.50 9.74 -1.67
N CYS A 73 -6.41 9.07 -2.06
CA CYS A 73 -5.67 9.40 -3.29
C CYS A 73 -5.98 8.48 -4.46
N TRP A 74 -6.44 7.26 -4.19
CA TRP A 74 -6.74 6.29 -5.25
C TRP A 74 -8.24 6.00 -5.38
N GLY A 75 -9.09 6.52 -4.48
CA GLY A 75 -10.52 6.25 -4.49
C GLY A 75 -10.86 4.79 -4.24
N ILE A 76 -9.92 4.05 -3.63
CA ILE A 76 -10.13 2.66 -3.23
C ILE A 76 -10.79 2.69 -1.85
N THR A 77 -12.07 3.04 -1.81
CA THR A 77 -12.91 2.90 -0.61
C THR A 77 -14.11 2.03 -0.88
N ASP A 78 -14.70 1.51 0.19
CA ASP A 78 -16.12 1.16 0.19
C ASP A 78 -16.92 2.47 0.20
N ALA A 79 -17.95 2.54 -0.63
CA ALA A 79 -18.96 3.59 -0.53
C ALA A 79 -19.79 3.38 0.74
#